data_AF-A0A1Q2YC43-F1
#
_entry.id   AF-A0A1Q2YC43-F1
#
_cell.length_a   1.000
_cell.length_b   1.000
_cell.length_c   1.000
_cell.angle_alpha   90.00
_cell.angle_beta   90.00
_cell.angle_gamma   90.00
#
_symmetry.space_group_name_H-M   'P 1'
#
loop_
_entity.id
_entity.type
_entity.pdbx_description
1 polymer ?
#
loop_
_entity_poly.entity_id
_entity_poly.type
_entity_poly.pdbx_seq_one_letter_code
_entity_poly.pdbx_strand_id
1 'polypeptide(L)'
;MDNHFVLIDSLVDSKIMENIIVRFQNESNYLYNEWESINSFYQKYFIRKENEKELDGLVKNNTELESEIVDILKELNNHLDNCIKYESQNSKNDLLRELVQKQSVQKSVSMDILQSNCDIISQNCKDIEKFVSIFEDFRNKLVKCFKEIKEFSANVLEKQVQNNLLKITREIKAHFDTLNVYKEDISQFSEDSLDFIDSYYYLVLEIDRRCTLNKKVQSLINDFESELKTLQEDDSIKRNQFMSDHAAFLPQNLADFDIINSKFPQLELSYTLENLPSLRKSIVEQSINKLKGSHTDIR
;
A
#
# COMPACT_ATOMS: atom_id res chain seq x y z
N MET A 1 -1.63 -20.11 -1.09
CA MET A 1 -2.45 -18.99 -0.59
C MET A 1 -1.93 -18.43 0.73
N ASP A 2 -1.65 -19.27 1.73
CA ASP A 2 -1.16 -18.83 3.06
C ASP A 2 0.07 -17.93 3.03
N ASN A 3 1.00 -18.16 2.10
CA ASN A 3 2.24 -17.38 2.05
C ASN A 3 2.04 -15.91 1.62
N HIS A 4 0.98 -15.58 0.86
CA HIS A 4 0.73 -14.21 0.41
C HIS A 4 -0.04 -13.39 1.44
N PHE A 5 -1.00 -13.99 2.15
CA PHE A 5 -1.67 -13.33 3.27
C PHE A 5 -0.71 -13.10 4.44
N VAL A 6 0.16 -14.08 4.76
CA VAL A 6 1.22 -13.90 5.75
C VAL A 6 2.24 -12.84 5.30
N LEU A 7 2.51 -12.68 4.00
CA LEU A 7 3.39 -11.62 3.51
C LEU A 7 2.74 -10.23 3.56
N ILE A 8 1.46 -10.12 3.17
CA ILE A 8 0.69 -8.87 3.29
C ILE A 8 0.58 -8.48 4.75
N ASP A 9 0.23 -9.43 5.63
CA ASP A 9 0.27 -9.22 7.07
C ASP A 9 1.67 -8.87 7.53
N SER A 10 2.77 -9.47 7.05
CA SER A 10 4.14 -9.05 7.44
C SER A 10 4.58 -7.67 6.93
N LEU A 11 4.01 -7.21 5.81
CA LEU A 11 4.27 -5.88 5.24
C LEU A 11 3.46 -4.80 5.97
N VAL A 12 2.28 -5.17 6.45
CA VAL A 12 1.39 -4.34 7.29
C VAL A 12 1.78 -4.42 8.77
N ASP A 13 2.31 -5.56 9.21
CA ASP A 13 2.65 -5.88 10.59
C ASP A 13 3.93 -5.17 10.96
N SER A 14 3.67 -4.15 11.77
CA SER A 14 4.44 -3.70 12.91
C SER A 14 5.87 -3.33 12.59
N LYS A 15 6.81 -4.20 12.22
CA LYS A 15 8.22 -3.86 12.41
C LYS A 15 8.72 -2.71 11.52
N ILE A 16 8.29 -2.62 10.26
CA ILE A 16 8.64 -1.49 9.39
C ILE A 16 7.82 -0.24 9.76
N MET A 17 6.51 -0.41 9.96
CA MET A 17 5.61 0.69 10.33
C MET A 17 5.94 1.27 11.71
N GLU A 18 6.13 0.43 12.74
CA GLU A 18 6.68 0.78 14.06
C GLU A 18 8.04 1.42 13.95
N ASN A 19 8.97 0.93 13.13
CA ASN A 19 10.27 1.61 12.99
C ASN A 19 10.12 3.03 12.42
N ILE A 20 9.20 3.22 11.47
CA ILE A 20 8.86 4.54 10.92
C ILE A 20 8.18 5.40 11.98
N ILE A 21 7.17 4.86 12.69
CA ILE A 21 6.42 5.55 13.75
C ILE A 21 7.36 5.95 14.89
N VAL A 22 8.23 5.06 15.35
CA VAL A 22 9.20 5.31 16.43
C VAL A 22 10.21 6.37 16.00
N ARG A 23 10.75 6.31 14.78
CA ARG A 23 11.64 7.37 14.27
C ARG A 23 10.92 8.71 14.21
N PHE A 24 9.70 8.73 13.66
CA PHE A 24 8.90 9.93 13.55
C PHE A 24 8.57 10.54 14.93
N GLN A 25 8.18 9.69 15.89
CA GLN A 25 7.92 10.11 17.26
C GLN A 25 9.16 10.66 17.94
N ASN A 26 10.31 10.01 17.79
CA ASN A 26 11.57 10.47 18.39
C ASN A 26 11.99 11.84 17.85
N GLU A 27 11.96 12.01 16.53
CA GLU A 27 12.34 13.27 15.89
C GLU A 27 11.31 14.38 16.14
N SER A 28 10.02 14.06 16.15
CA SER A 28 8.96 15.00 16.52
C SER A 28 9.06 15.45 17.99
N ASN A 29 9.38 14.53 18.90
CA ASN A 29 9.59 14.84 20.31
C ASN A 29 10.82 15.71 20.51
N TYR A 30 11.90 15.46 19.75
CA TYR A 30 13.09 16.33 19.75
C TYR A 30 12.73 17.76 19.34
N LEU A 31 12.06 17.94 18.20
CA LEU A 31 11.64 19.26 17.72
C LEU A 31 10.70 19.97 18.69
N TYR A 32 9.77 19.23 19.31
CA TYR A 32 8.88 19.76 20.33
C TYR A 32 9.65 20.27 21.56
N ASN A 33 10.64 19.51 22.03
CA ASN A 33 11.47 19.91 23.17
C ASN A 33 12.33 21.14 22.86
N GLU A 34 12.89 21.24 21.64
CA GLU A 34 13.61 22.44 21.19
C GLU A 34 12.67 23.66 21.13
N TRP A 35 11.45 23.49 20.62
CA TRP A 35 10.44 24.54 20.62
C TRP A 35 10.08 24.99 22.04
N GLU A 36 9.82 24.06 22.96
CA GLU A 36 9.51 24.39 24.36
C GLU A 36 10.68 25.11 25.05
N SER A 37 11.91 24.74 24.76
CA SER A 37 13.11 25.44 25.24
C SER A 37 13.16 26.89 24.76
N ILE A 38 12.88 27.13 23.46
CA ILE A 38 12.81 28.47 22.86
C ILE A 38 11.65 29.27 23.44
N ASN A 39 10.47 28.66 23.56
CA ASN A 39 9.27 29.28 24.12
C ASN A 39 9.50 29.68 25.59
N SER A 40 10.09 28.81 26.40
CA SER A 40 10.48 29.11 27.78
C SER A 40 11.47 30.29 27.87
N PHE A 41 12.46 30.33 26.98
CA PHE A 41 13.39 31.45 26.88
C PHE A 41 12.65 32.76 26.52
N TYR A 42 11.75 32.71 25.54
CA TYR A 42 10.94 33.86 25.13
C TYR A 42 10.06 34.39 26.28
N GLN A 43 9.36 33.49 26.97
CA GLN A 43 8.54 33.80 28.14
C GLN A 43 9.36 34.46 29.25
N LYS A 44 10.58 33.97 29.50
CA LYS A 44 11.46 34.50 30.55
C LYS A 44 11.96 35.92 30.25
N TYR A 45 12.32 36.22 29.00
CA TYR A 45 13.05 37.44 28.66
C TYR A 45 12.22 38.51 27.93
N PHE A 46 11.13 38.14 27.25
CA PHE A 46 10.41 39.07 26.35
C PHE A 46 8.93 39.28 26.70
N ILE A 47 8.28 38.38 27.43
CA ILE A 47 6.85 38.54 27.79
C ILE A 47 6.64 39.49 28.98
N ARG A 48 7.68 39.76 29.77
CA ARG A 48 7.63 40.87 30.71
C ARG A 48 7.74 42.18 29.93
N LYS A 49 6.60 42.85 29.72
CA LYS A 49 6.51 44.25 29.23
C LYS A 49 7.45 45.24 29.95
N GLU A 50 7.98 44.85 31.11
CA GLU A 50 9.00 45.60 31.85
C GLU A 50 10.30 45.74 31.07
N ASN A 51 10.78 44.69 30.39
CA ASN A 51 12.09 44.71 29.71
C ASN A 51 12.07 45.55 28.42
N GLU A 52 10.95 45.56 27.70
CA GLU A 52 10.76 46.40 26.51
C GLU A 52 10.69 47.89 26.87
N LYS A 53 9.94 48.21 27.94
CA LYS A 53 9.89 49.58 28.50
C LYS A 53 11.22 50.03 29.08
N GLU A 54 12.00 49.10 29.62
CA GLU A 54 13.34 49.38 30.15
C GLU A 54 14.32 49.71 29.02
N LEU A 55 14.34 48.94 27.93
CA LEU A 55 15.20 49.23 26.76
C LEU A 55 14.82 50.56 26.08
N ASP A 56 13.52 50.77 25.80
CA ASP A 56 13.03 52.03 25.25
C ASP A 56 13.34 53.22 26.18
N GLY A 57 13.25 52.99 27.49
CA GLY A 57 13.60 53.97 28.53
C GLY A 57 15.08 54.34 28.48
N LEU A 58 15.99 53.36 28.36
CA LEU A 58 17.43 53.60 28.24
C LEU A 58 17.79 54.37 26.96
N VAL A 59 17.19 54.00 25.82
CA VAL A 59 17.42 54.69 24.53
C VAL A 59 16.91 56.13 24.58
N LYS A 60 15.72 56.34 25.15
CA LYS A 60 15.15 57.68 25.32
C LYS A 60 15.99 58.54 26.26
N ASN A 61 16.42 57.98 27.39
CA ASN A 61 17.29 58.67 28.34
C ASN A 61 18.62 59.07 27.70
N ASN A 62 19.25 58.18 26.92
CA ASN A 62 20.45 58.53 26.15
C ASN A 62 20.20 59.69 25.19
N THR A 63 19.08 59.68 24.48
CA THR A 63 18.73 60.77 23.54
C THR A 63 18.54 62.11 24.26
N GLU A 64 17.92 62.10 25.45
CA GLU A 64 17.75 63.29 26.29
C GLU A 64 19.11 63.80 26.81
N LEU A 65 19.95 62.92 27.33
CA LEU A 65 21.30 63.26 27.81
C LEU A 65 22.23 63.74 26.69
N GLU A 66 22.13 63.17 25.48
CA GLU A 66 22.87 63.65 24.30
C GLU A 66 22.48 65.10 23.96
N SER A 67 21.19 65.45 24.05
CA SER A 67 20.73 66.83 23.87
C SER A 67 21.32 67.77 24.92
N GLU A 68 21.33 67.36 26.19
CA GLU A 68 21.93 68.14 27.28
C GLU A 68 23.44 68.34 27.09
N ILE A 69 24.16 67.29 26.69
CA ILE A 69 25.59 67.37 26.36
C ILE A 69 25.83 68.39 25.25
N VAL A 70 25.02 68.35 24.18
CA VAL A 70 25.11 69.29 23.07
C VAL A 70 24.91 70.72 23.55
N ASP A 71 23.96 70.96 24.44
CA ASP A 71 23.70 72.30 24.98
C ASP A 71 24.84 72.80 25.89
N ILE A 72 25.38 71.94 26.76
CA ILE A 72 26.57 72.25 27.56
C ILE A 72 27.78 72.57 26.66
N LEU A 73 27.99 71.79 25.59
CA LEU A 73 29.08 72.04 24.65
C LEU A 73 28.90 73.38 23.92
N LYS A 74 27.66 73.76 23.54
CA LYS A 74 27.39 75.10 22.99
C LYS A 74 27.69 76.20 23.99
N GLU A 75 27.31 76.04 25.27
CA GLU A 75 27.61 77.00 26.33
C GLU A 75 29.11 77.18 26.54
N LEU A 76 29.87 76.08 26.59
CA LEU A 76 31.32 76.10 26.71
C LEU A 76 31.99 76.75 25.48
N ASN A 77 31.48 76.46 24.28
CA ASN A 77 31.98 77.08 23.05
C ASN A 77 31.70 78.58 23.01
N ASN A 78 30.51 79.01 23.42
CA ASN A 78 30.16 80.42 23.56
C ASN A 78 31.04 81.14 24.58
N HIS A 79 31.37 80.48 25.70
CA HIS A 79 32.32 81.01 26.68
C HIS A 79 33.72 81.19 26.08
N LEU A 80 34.21 80.20 25.32
CA LEU A 80 35.48 80.29 24.60
C LEU A 80 35.49 81.47 23.62
N ASP A 81 34.44 81.63 22.81
CA ASP A 81 34.29 82.75 21.87
C ASP A 81 34.32 84.10 22.60
N ASN A 82 33.68 84.21 23.77
CA ASN A 82 33.68 85.41 24.58
C ASN A 82 35.08 85.71 25.17
N CYS A 83 35.83 84.68 25.58
CA CYS A 83 37.22 84.84 26.02
C CYS A 83 38.11 85.38 24.90
N ILE A 84 38.01 84.80 23.70
CA ILE A 84 38.75 85.26 22.51
C ILE A 84 38.39 86.71 22.17
N LYS A 85 37.10 87.06 22.18
CA LYS A 85 36.63 88.43 21.94
C LYS A 85 37.19 89.41 22.98
N TYR A 86 37.17 89.04 24.27
CA TYR A 86 37.73 89.88 25.33
C TYR A 86 39.23 90.13 25.17
N GLU A 87 39.99 89.09 24.78
CA GLU A 87 41.43 89.20 24.51
C GLU A 87 41.71 90.09 23.28
N SER A 88 40.95 89.94 22.21
CA SER A 88 41.10 90.74 20.98
C SER A 88 40.75 92.23 21.14
N GLN A 89 39.92 92.59 22.13
CA GLN A 89 39.45 93.97 22.38
C GLN A 89 40.30 94.75 23.41
N ASN A 90 41.50 94.27 23.75
CA ASN A 90 42.43 94.92 24.69
C ASN A 90 41.80 95.24 26.07
N SER A 91 40.88 94.39 26.55
CA SER A 91 40.45 94.37 27.96
C SER A 91 39.79 95.66 28.49
N LYS A 92 39.26 96.55 27.63
CA LYS A 92 38.65 97.83 28.05
C LYS A 92 37.13 97.76 28.29
N ASN A 93 36.51 96.59 28.13
CA ASN A 93 35.07 96.40 28.26
C ASN A 93 34.73 95.66 29.56
N ASP A 94 34.39 96.41 30.60
CA ASP A 94 34.08 95.88 31.94
C ASP A 94 32.89 94.90 31.94
N LEU A 95 31.90 95.10 31.06
CA LEU A 95 30.75 94.20 30.92
C LEU A 95 31.15 92.82 30.38
N LEU A 96 32.08 92.77 29.42
CA LEU A 96 32.62 91.50 28.90
C LEU A 96 33.47 90.79 29.96
N ARG A 97 34.21 91.55 30.77
CA ARG A 97 35.01 91.00 31.87
C ARG A 97 34.13 90.34 32.93
N GLU A 98 33.06 91.00 33.36
CA GLU A 98 32.09 90.44 34.31
C GLU A 98 31.39 89.19 33.76
N LEU A 99 31.03 89.19 32.46
CA LEU A 99 30.40 88.05 31.80
C LEU A 99 31.34 86.84 31.74
N VAL A 100 32.58 87.02 31.30
CA VAL A 100 33.60 85.95 31.23
C VAL A 100 33.91 85.43 32.64
N GLN A 101 34.03 86.31 33.63
CA GLN A 101 34.31 85.90 35.02
C GLN A 101 33.14 85.10 35.62
N LYS A 102 31.88 85.51 35.38
CA LYS A 102 30.69 84.77 35.81
C LYS A 102 30.58 83.40 35.13
N GLN A 103 30.84 83.33 33.82
CA GLN A 103 30.85 82.06 33.07
C GLN A 103 32.00 81.15 33.50
N SER A 104 33.15 81.71 33.89
CA SER A 104 34.30 80.92 34.34
C SER A 104 34.02 80.15 35.64
N VAL A 105 33.18 80.70 36.53
CA VAL A 105 32.71 80.03 37.76
C VAL A 105 31.72 78.92 37.43
N GLN A 106 30.89 79.09 36.41
CA GLN A 106 29.91 78.08 35.96
C GLN A 106 30.56 76.94 35.18
N LYS A 107 31.72 77.17 34.55
CA LYS A 107 32.45 76.19 33.76
C LYS A 107 32.74 74.89 34.50
N SER A 108 33.18 74.94 35.76
CA SER A 108 33.49 73.72 36.52
C SER A 108 32.24 72.87 36.73
N VAL A 109 31.12 73.51 37.05
CA VAL A 109 29.81 72.84 37.23
C VAL A 109 29.34 72.22 35.90
N SER A 110 29.45 72.95 34.79
CA SER A 110 29.11 72.41 33.46
C SER A 110 29.99 71.22 33.07
N MET A 111 31.28 71.22 33.43
CA MET A 111 32.18 70.09 33.18
C MET A 111 31.84 68.88 34.06
N ASP A 112 31.46 69.09 35.32
CA ASP A 112 31.03 68.00 36.21
C ASP A 112 29.74 67.34 35.71
N ILE A 113 28.77 68.14 35.25
CA ILE A 113 27.52 67.65 34.64
C ILE A 113 27.83 66.91 33.33
N LEU A 114 28.70 67.45 32.48
CA LEU A 114 29.12 66.81 31.23
C LEU A 114 29.73 65.43 31.49
N GLN A 115 30.64 65.33 32.47
CA GLN A 115 31.25 64.06 32.84
C GLN A 115 30.21 63.07 33.37
N SER A 116 29.30 63.52 34.26
CA SER A 116 28.21 62.70 34.78
C SER A 116 27.30 62.17 33.65
N ASN A 117 26.92 63.02 32.69
CA ASN A 117 26.09 62.61 31.56
C ASN A 117 26.80 61.60 30.67
N CYS A 118 28.10 61.79 30.39
CA CYS A 118 28.93 60.82 29.66
C CYS A 118 29.03 59.47 30.38
N ASP A 119 29.15 59.48 31.71
CA ASP A 119 29.23 58.26 32.51
C ASP A 119 27.89 57.50 32.50
N ILE A 120 26.76 58.22 32.60
CA ILE A 120 25.41 57.63 32.52
C ILE A 120 25.16 57.04 31.13
N ILE A 121 25.45 57.77 30.04
CA ILE A 121 25.32 57.24 28.67
C ILE A 121 26.18 55.99 28.50
N SER A 122 27.43 56.01 28.99
CA SER A 122 28.34 54.86 28.91
C SER A 122 27.77 53.63 29.62
N GLN A 123 27.12 53.82 30.76
CA GLN A 123 26.47 52.73 31.50
C GLN A 123 25.22 52.23 30.77
N ASN A 124 24.35 53.13 30.29
CA ASN A 124 23.16 52.77 29.52
C ASN A 124 23.53 51.99 28.25
N CYS A 125 24.59 52.38 27.53
CA CYS A 125 25.08 51.66 26.37
C CYS A 125 25.51 50.22 26.70
N LYS A 126 26.20 49.99 27.83
CA LYS A 126 26.56 48.64 28.27
C LYS A 126 25.34 47.78 28.57
N ASP A 127 24.29 48.38 29.12
CA ASP A 127 23.06 47.66 29.44
C ASP A 127 22.24 47.36 28.17
N ILE A 128 22.20 48.29 27.19
CA ILE A 128 21.66 48.06 25.85
C ILE A 128 22.39 46.92 25.14
N GLU A 129 23.73 46.90 25.18
CA GLU A 129 24.55 45.83 24.58
C GLU A 129 24.20 44.44 25.15
N LYS A 130 23.93 44.33 26.45
CA LYS A 130 23.47 43.07 27.06
C LYS A 130 22.12 42.63 26.50
N PHE A 131 21.17 43.54 26.35
CA PHE A 131 19.86 43.22 25.75
C PHE A 131 19.99 42.77 24.30
N VAL A 132 20.83 43.45 23.51
CA VAL A 132 21.12 43.08 22.12
C VAL A 132 21.70 41.67 22.05
N SER A 133 22.68 41.34 22.90
CA SER A 133 23.28 40.01 22.95
C SER A 133 22.27 38.91 23.28
N ILE A 134 21.36 39.14 24.24
CA ILE A 134 20.28 38.19 24.58
C ILE A 134 19.35 37.97 23.38
N PHE A 135 19.03 39.03 22.65
CA PHE A 135 18.18 38.95 21.45
C PHE A 135 18.86 38.20 20.30
N GLU A 136 20.15 38.43 20.09
CA GLU A 136 20.93 37.69 19.09
C GLU A 136 20.98 36.19 19.39
N ASP A 137 21.22 35.82 20.65
CA ASP A 137 21.20 34.42 21.08
C ASP A 137 19.84 33.76 20.84
N PHE A 138 18.75 34.47 21.14
CA PHE A 138 17.39 33.99 20.88
C PHE A 138 17.13 33.82 19.39
N ARG A 139 17.48 34.82 18.58
CA ARG A 139 17.36 34.78 17.12
C ARG A 139 18.13 33.58 16.55
N ASN A 140 19.35 33.35 17.00
CA ASN A 140 20.17 32.24 16.53
C ASN A 140 19.53 30.88 16.86
N LYS A 141 18.96 30.72 18.06
CA LYS A 141 18.19 29.51 18.43
C LYS A 141 16.96 29.33 17.54
N LEU A 142 16.20 30.39 17.28
CA LEU A 142 15.04 30.34 16.38
C LEU A 142 15.42 29.93 14.97
N VAL A 143 16.45 30.56 14.40
CA VAL A 143 16.94 30.23 13.05
C VAL A 143 17.37 28.78 12.96
N LYS A 144 18.09 28.28 13.97
CA LYS A 144 18.50 26.87 14.05
C LYS A 144 17.28 25.93 14.09
N CYS A 145 16.32 26.17 14.98
CA CYS A 145 15.10 25.36 15.10
C CYS A 145 14.30 25.35 13.79
N PHE A 146 14.11 26.50 13.14
CA PHE A 146 13.42 26.55 11.85
C PHE A 146 14.16 25.79 10.74
N LYS A 147 15.50 25.81 10.76
CA LYS A 147 16.30 25.02 9.81
C LYS A 147 16.09 23.52 10.04
N GLU A 148 16.09 23.07 11.29
CA GLU A 148 15.86 21.67 11.65
C GLU A 148 14.45 21.20 11.29
N ILE A 149 13.42 22.02 11.53
CA ILE A 149 12.03 21.74 11.08
C ILE A 149 11.96 21.62 9.55
N LYS A 150 12.64 22.51 8.83
CA LYS A 150 12.68 22.48 7.36
C LYS A 150 13.40 21.22 6.85
N GLU A 151 14.51 20.83 7.47
CA GLU A 151 15.22 19.60 7.10
C GLU A 151 14.40 18.34 7.42
N PHE A 152 13.71 18.30 8.56
CA PHE A 152 12.80 17.21 8.93
C PHE A 152 11.67 17.06 7.90
N SER A 153 10.98 18.15 7.57
CA SER A 153 9.86 18.12 6.60
C SER A 153 10.31 17.65 5.20
N ALA A 154 11.43 18.16 4.69
CA ALA A 154 11.91 17.84 3.35
C ALA A 154 12.61 16.47 3.24
N ASN A 155 13.39 16.06 4.25
CA ASN A 155 14.21 14.84 4.13
C ASN A 155 13.60 13.63 4.82
N VAL A 156 12.89 13.81 5.92
CA VAL A 156 12.38 12.69 6.70
C VAL A 156 10.95 12.40 6.28
N LEU A 157 10.09 13.43 6.31
CA LEU A 157 8.67 13.27 5.98
C LEU A 157 8.49 12.84 4.52
N GLU A 158 9.04 13.62 3.58
CA GLU A 158 8.89 13.33 2.15
C GLU A 158 9.50 11.98 1.76
N LYS A 159 10.76 11.70 2.16
CA LYS A 159 11.40 10.44 1.78
C LYS A 159 10.79 9.22 2.47
N GLN A 160 10.46 9.27 3.76
CA GLN A 160 9.94 8.10 4.46
C GLN A 160 8.47 7.84 4.14
N VAL A 161 7.63 8.88 4.13
CA VAL A 161 6.19 8.72 3.84
C VAL A 161 6.00 8.39 2.37
N GLN A 162 6.62 9.14 1.45
CA GLN A 162 6.35 8.95 0.03
C GLN A 162 6.99 7.67 -0.50
N ASN A 163 8.27 7.41 -0.21
CA ASN A 163 8.92 6.24 -0.83
C ASN A 163 8.50 4.92 -0.18
N ASN A 164 8.36 4.86 1.14
CA ASN A 164 8.02 3.59 1.78
C ASN A 164 6.53 3.27 1.65
N LEU A 165 5.62 4.24 1.85
CA LEU A 165 4.20 3.95 1.67
C LEU A 165 3.87 3.65 0.21
N LEU A 166 4.39 4.41 -0.76
CA LEU A 166 4.14 4.08 -2.17
C LEU A 166 4.72 2.71 -2.54
N LYS A 167 5.88 2.33 -2.00
CA LYS A 167 6.44 0.99 -2.22
C LYS A 167 5.54 -0.10 -1.64
N ILE A 168 5.12 0.04 -0.37
CA ILE A 168 4.20 -0.90 0.28
C ILE A 168 2.88 -0.99 -0.48
N THR A 169 2.29 0.14 -0.89
CA THR A 169 1.06 0.18 -1.68
C THR A 169 1.21 -0.56 -3.02
N ARG A 170 2.35 -0.42 -3.70
CA ARG A 170 2.63 -1.16 -4.95
C ARG A 170 2.75 -2.66 -4.71
N GLU A 171 3.44 -3.07 -3.64
CA GLU A 171 3.60 -4.48 -3.30
C GLU A 171 2.26 -5.13 -2.92
N ILE A 172 1.45 -4.45 -2.10
CA ILE A 172 0.08 -4.89 -1.77
C ILE A 172 -0.75 -5.03 -3.05
N LYS A 173 -0.69 -4.04 -3.95
CA LYS A 173 -1.44 -4.09 -5.22
C LYS A 173 -1.03 -5.30 -6.07
N ALA A 174 0.27 -5.56 -6.22
CA ALA A 174 0.77 -6.71 -6.97
C ALA A 174 0.29 -8.05 -6.39
N HIS A 175 0.21 -8.15 -5.05
CA HIS A 175 -0.36 -9.33 -4.41
C HIS A 175 -1.87 -9.46 -4.63
N PHE A 176 -2.63 -8.35 -4.60
CA PHE A 176 -4.06 -8.36 -4.95
C PHE A 176 -4.28 -8.80 -6.39
N ASP A 177 -3.50 -8.28 -7.33
CA ASP A 177 -3.56 -8.69 -8.73
C ASP A 177 -3.30 -10.20 -8.87
N THR A 178 -2.32 -10.74 -8.12
CA THR A 178 -2.03 -12.19 -8.10
C THR A 178 -3.17 -13.01 -7.48
N LEU A 179 -3.80 -12.53 -6.41
CA LEU A 179 -4.95 -13.20 -5.79
C LEU A 179 -6.16 -13.24 -6.72
N ASN A 180 -6.35 -12.22 -7.55
CA ASN A 180 -7.41 -12.20 -8.56
C ASN A 180 -7.18 -13.29 -9.62
N VAL A 181 -5.94 -13.49 -10.08
CA VAL A 181 -5.62 -14.61 -10.98
C VAL A 181 -5.94 -15.96 -10.33
N TYR A 182 -5.52 -16.19 -9.08
CA TYR A 182 -5.84 -17.44 -8.39
C TYR A 182 -7.34 -17.64 -8.18
N LYS A 183 -8.11 -16.57 -7.96
CA LYS A 183 -9.56 -16.63 -7.86
C LYS A 183 -10.17 -17.10 -9.19
N GLU A 184 -9.70 -16.56 -10.31
CA GLU A 184 -10.13 -16.98 -11.65
C GLU A 184 -9.77 -18.45 -11.89
N ASP A 185 -8.54 -18.87 -11.60
CA ASP A 185 -8.08 -20.26 -11.74
C ASP A 185 -8.92 -21.24 -10.90
N ILE A 186 -9.26 -20.88 -9.66
CA ILE A 186 -10.10 -21.73 -8.79
C ILE A 186 -11.53 -21.81 -9.31
N SER A 187 -12.05 -20.70 -9.85
CA SER A 187 -13.40 -20.69 -10.44
C SER A 187 -13.44 -21.60 -11.66
N GLN A 188 -12.45 -21.49 -12.54
CA GLN A 188 -12.32 -22.37 -13.71
C GLN A 188 -12.15 -23.83 -13.30
N PHE A 189 -11.28 -24.13 -12.34
CA PHE A 189 -11.10 -25.50 -11.85
C PHE A 189 -12.38 -26.09 -11.27
N SER A 190 -13.19 -25.27 -10.58
CA SER A 190 -14.49 -25.69 -10.06
C SER A 190 -15.46 -26.02 -11.20
N GLU A 191 -15.52 -25.21 -12.25
CA GLU A 191 -16.35 -25.46 -13.43
C GLU A 191 -15.89 -26.74 -14.15
N ASP A 192 -14.59 -26.87 -14.43
CA ASP A 192 -14.00 -28.06 -15.06
C ASP A 192 -14.27 -29.34 -14.24
N SER A 193 -14.26 -29.22 -12.91
CA SER A 193 -14.57 -30.35 -12.02
C SER A 193 -16.02 -30.78 -12.09
N LEU A 194 -16.95 -29.83 -12.24
CA LEU A 194 -18.38 -30.14 -12.45
C LEU A 194 -18.58 -30.81 -13.81
N ASP A 195 -17.97 -30.27 -14.87
CA ASP A 195 -18.01 -30.85 -16.21
C ASP A 195 -17.41 -32.26 -16.24
N PHE A 196 -16.34 -32.50 -15.48
CA PHE A 196 -15.76 -33.82 -15.32
C PHE A 196 -16.73 -34.80 -14.65
N ILE A 197 -17.43 -34.39 -13.61
CA ILE A 197 -18.42 -35.23 -12.91
C ILE A 197 -19.57 -35.60 -13.87
N ASP A 198 -20.09 -34.64 -14.62
CA ASP A 198 -21.14 -34.89 -15.60
C ASP A 198 -20.65 -35.82 -16.71
N SER A 199 -19.46 -35.57 -17.24
CA SER A 199 -18.81 -36.43 -18.24
C SER A 199 -18.61 -37.86 -17.74
N TYR A 200 -18.28 -38.03 -16.46
CA TYR A 200 -18.16 -39.36 -15.84
C TYR A 200 -19.50 -40.08 -15.79
N TYR A 201 -20.60 -39.40 -15.42
CA TYR A 201 -21.92 -40.02 -15.46
C TYR A 201 -22.35 -40.38 -16.88
N TYR A 202 -22.07 -39.53 -17.87
CA TYR A 202 -22.30 -39.88 -19.28
C TYR A 202 -21.50 -41.10 -19.73
N LEU A 203 -20.24 -41.24 -19.29
CA LEU A 203 -19.43 -42.42 -19.56
C LEU A 203 -20.06 -43.70 -18.98
N VAL A 204 -20.59 -43.65 -17.75
CA VAL A 204 -21.31 -44.77 -17.15
C VAL A 204 -22.51 -45.18 -18.01
N LEU A 205 -23.30 -44.21 -18.46
CA LEU A 205 -24.46 -44.49 -19.32
C LEU A 205 -24.05 -45.05 -20.69
N GLU A 206 -22.95 -44.58 -21.26
CA GLU A 206 -22.43 -45.09 -22.54
C GLU A 206 -21.94 -46.54 -22.40
N ILE A 207 -21.27 -46.88 -21.30
CA ILE A 207 -20.90 -48.27 -21.00
C ILE A 207 -22.14 -49.16 -20.87
N ASP A 208 -23.18 -48.71 -20.16
CA ASP A 208 -24.43 -49.47 -20.02
C ASP A 208 -25.15 -49.66 -21.38
N ARG A 209 -25.17 -48.61 -22.21
CA ARG A 209 -25.72 -48.66 -23.57
C ARG A 209 -24.99 -49.72 -24.41
N ARG A 210 -23.65 -49.75 -24.37
CA ARG A 210 -22.84 -50.75 -25.09
C ARG A 210 -23.04 -52.16 -24.55
N CYS A 211 -23.13 -52.34 -23.23
CA CYS A 211 -23.49 -53.62 -22.62
C CYS A 211 -24.86 -54.13 -23.09
N THR A 212 -25.84 -53.23 -23.18
CA THR A 212 -27.18 -53.56 -23.69
C THR A 212 -27.15 -53.93 -25.17
N LEU A 213 -26.35 -53.22 -25.98
CA LEU A 213 -26.14 -53.57 -27.39
C LEU A 213 -25.52 -54.96 -27.54
N ASN A 214 -24.46 -55.27 -26.77
CA ASN A 214 -23.83 -56.58 -26.77
C ASN A 214 -24.81 -57.71 -26.46
N LYS A 215 -25.68 -57.53 -25.46
CA LYS A 215 -26.73 -58.50 -25.13
C LYS A 215 -27.75 -58.66 -26.27
N LYS A 216 -28.14 -57.57 -26.92
CA LYS A 216 -29.06 -57.63 -28.08
C LYS A 216 -28.44 -58.37 -29.26
N VAL A 217 -27.18 -58.08 -29.59
CA VAL A 217 -26.45 -58.79 -30.66
C VAL A 217 -26.33 -60.27 -30.32
N GLN A 218 -25.98 -60.62 -29.07
CA GLN A 218 -25.92 -62.01 -28.64
C GLN A 218 -27.29 -62.71 -28.74
N SER A 219 -28.37 -62.03 -28.35
CA SER A 219 -29.74 -62.57 -28.49
C SER A 219 -30.06 -62.85 -29.96
N LEU A 220 -29.78 -61.90 -30.86
CA LEU A 220 -30.03 -62.09 -32.29
C LEU A 220 -29.23 -63.25 -32.89
N ILE A 221 -27.98 -63.43 -32.45
CA ILE A 221 -27.17 -64.59 -32.86
C ILE A 221 -27.80 -65.88 -32.35
N ASN A 222 -28.20 -65.93 -31.08
CA ASN A 222 -28.84 -67.12 -30.51
C ASN A 222 -30.18 -67.43 -31.20
N ASP A 223 -30.98 -66.40 -31.51
CA ASP A 223 -32.27 -66.54 -32.21
C ASP A 223 -32.03 -67.07 -33.62
N PHE A 224 -31.03 -66.53 -34.33
CA PHE A 224 -30.62 -67.01 -35.65
C PHE A 224 -30.11 -68.46 -35.62
N GLU A 225 -29.26 -68.81 -34.65
CA GLU A 225 -28.78 -70.19 -34.46
C GLU A 225 -29.93 -71.15 -34.17
N SER A 226 -30.92 -70.71 -33.38
CA SER A 226 -32.11 -71.51 -33.08
C SER A 226 -32.97 -71.70 -34.32
N GLU A 227 -33.22 -70.65 -35.10
CA GLU A 227 -33.99 -70.72 -36.35
C GLU A 227 -33.30 -71.63 -37.38
N LEU A 228 -31.97 -71.55 -37.48
CA LEU A 228 -31.18 -72.39 -38.36
C LEU A 228 -31.24 -73.86 -37.93
N LYS A 229 -31.21 -74.17 -36.63
CA LYS A 229 -31.42 -75.54 -36.12
C LYS A 229 -32.82 -76.07 -36.46
N THR A 230 -33.86 -75.26 -36.28
CA THR A 230 -35.23 -75.65 -36.64
C THR A 230 -35.34 -75.95 -38.15
N LEU A 231 -34.73 -75.13 -39.01
CA LEU A 231 -34.71 -75.37 -40.46
C LEU A 231 -33.96 -76.66 -40.81
N GLN A 232 -32.87 -76.98 -40.12
CA GLN A 232 -32.13 -78.24 -40.28
C GLN A 232 -32.97 -79.45 -39.88
N GLU A 233 -33.68 -79.37 -38.76
CA GLU A 233 -34.57 -80.43 -38.28
C GLU A 233 -35.74 -80.64 -39.25
N ASP A 234 -36.39 -79.57 -39.70
CA ASP A 234 -37.48 -79.61 -40.67
C ASP A 234 -37.05 -80.23 -42.00
N ASP A 235 -35.87 -79.86 -42.51
CA ASP A 235 -35.30 -80.43 -43.74
C ASP A 235 -34.99 -81.92 -43.56
N SER A 236 -34.41 -82.31 -42.42
CA SER A 236 -34.16 -83.72 -42.07
C SER A 236 -35.46 -84.54 -42.02
N ILE A 237 -36.52 -84.01 -41.38
CA ILE A 237 -37.83 -84.66 -41.34
C ILE A 237 -38.39 -84.84 -42.75
N LYS A 238 -38.37 -83.79 -43.58
CA LYS A 238 -38.87 -83.84 -44.96
C LYS A 238 -38.08 -84.83 -45.82
N ARG A 239 -36.75 -84.88 -45.69
CA ARG A 239 -35.89 -85.86 -46.38
C ARG A 239 -36.22 -87.28 -45.95
N ASN A 240 -36.37 -87.53 -44.64
CA ASN A 240 -36.74 -88.85 -44.12
C ASN A 240 -38.13 -89.28 -44.61
N GLN A 241 -39.10 -88.36 -44.62
CA GLN A 241 -40.43 -88.63 -45.16
C GLN A 241 -40.39 -88.94 -46.65
N PHE A 242 -39.65 -88.13 -47.44
CA PHE A 242 -39.44 -88.39 -48.86
C PHE A 242 -38.84 -89.79 -49.10
N MET A 243 -37.83 -90.18 -48.31
CA MET A 243 -37.22 -91.50 -48.40
C MET A 243 -38.22 -92.61 -48.05
N SER A 244 -39.01 -92.44 -46.99
CA SER A 244 -40.06 -93.41 -46.61
C SER A 244 -41.09 -93.61 -47.71
N ASP A 245 -41.60 -92.51 -48.28
CA ASP A 245 -42.77 -92.55 -49.16
C ASP A 245 -42.43 -92.87 -50.62
N HIS A 246 -41.20 -92.54 -51.06
CA HIS A 246 -40.84 -92.58 -52.47
C HIS A 246 -39.58 -93.39 -52.81
N ALA A 247 -38.71 -93.72 -51.85
CA ALA A 247 -37.42 -94.35 -52.18
C ALA A 247 -37.58 -95.73 -52.85
N ALA A 248 -38.63 -96.49 -52.51
CA ALA A 248 -38.87 -97.82 -53.07
C ALA A 248 -39.12 -97.82 -54.59
N PHE A 249 -39.49 -96.67 -55.16
CA PHE A 249 -39.80 -96.50 -56.59
C PHE A 249 -38.67 -95.81 -57.36
N LEU A 250 -37.58 -95.44 -56.68
CA LEU A 250 -36.44 -94.77 -57.28
C LEU A 250 -35.30 -95.76 -57.53
N PRO A 251 -34.59 -95.66 -58.66
CA PRO A 251 -33.37 -96.41 -58.90
C PRO A 251 -32.36 -96.18 -57.77
N GLN A 252 -31.70 -97.24 -57.32
CA GLN A 252 -30.82 -97.20 -56.13
C GLN A 252 -29.62 -96.24 -56.31
N ASN A 253 -29.22 -95.95 -57.55
CA ASN A 253 -28.19 -94.96 -57.87
C ASN A 253 -28.66 -93.50 -57.75
N LEU A 254 -29.96 -93.24 -57.66
CA LEU A 254 -30.56 -91.91 -57.48
C LEU A 254 -31.16 -91.73 -56.08
N ALA A 255 -31.59 -92.82 -55.44
CA ALA A 255 -32.06 -92.85 -54.06
C ALA A 255 -30.94 -93.21 -53.06
N ASP A 256 -29.68 -92.95 -53.43
CA ASP A 256 -28.56 -93.18 -52.54
C ASP A 256 -28.69 -92.27 -51.30
N PHE A 257 -28.55 -92.89 -50.13
CA PHE A 257 -28.67 -92.22 -48.84
C PHE A 257 -27.67 -91.06 -48.73
N ASP A 258 -26.49 -91.20 -49.31
CA ASP A 258 -25.44 -90.18 -49.27
C ASP A 258 -25.76 -88.94 -50.14
N ILE A 259 -26.62 -89.10 -51.16
CA ILE A 259 -27.06 -87.99 -52.03
C ILE A 259 -28.21 -87.23 -51.35
N ILE A 260 -29.23 -87.97 -50.88
CA ILE A 260 -30.44 -87.37 -50.30
C ILE A 260 -30.19 -86.85 -48.87
N ASN A 261 -29.36 -87.52 -48.08
CA ASN A 261 -28.92 -87.05 -46.76
C ASN A 261 -27.54 -86.38 -46.78
N SER A 262 -27.17 -85.77 -47.91
CA SER A 262 -26.00 -84.90 -47.98
C SER A 262 -26.04 -83.83 -46.88
N LYS A 263 -24.88 -83.55 -46.29
CA LYS A 263 -24.75 -82.66 -45.12
C LYS A 263 -25.38 -81.30 -45.41
N PHE A 264 -26.14 -80.79 -44.45
CA PHE A 264 -26.68 -79.44 -44.50
C PHE A 264 -25.53 -78.41 -44.59
N PRO A 265 -25.69 -77.28 -45.30
CA PRO A 265 -24.69 -76.23 -45.37
C PRO A 265 -24.24 -75.78 -43.97
N GLN A 266 -22.92 -75.82 -43.71
CA GLN A 266 -22.35 -75.31 -42.48
C GLN A 266 -22.19 -73.80 -42.59
N LEU A 267 -22.85 -73.06 -41.70
CA LEU A 267 -22.76 -71.61 -41.63
C LEU A 267 -21.96 -71.25 -40.38
N GLU A 268 -20.83 -70.55 -40.56
CA GLU A 268 -19.96 -70.13 -39.48
C GLU A 268 -20.20 -68.65 -39.18
N LEU A 269 -20.74 -68.36 -37.99
CA LEU A 269 -20.93 -67.01 -37.47
C LEU A 269 -19.93 -66.77 -36.35
N SER A 270 -18.96 -65.89 -36.59
CA SER A 270 -18.00 -65.47 -35.57
C SER A 270 -18.34 -64.05 -35.10
N TYR A 271 -18.81 -63.93 -33.86
CA TYR A 271 -18.93 -62.65 -33.17
C TYR A 271 -18.16 -62.68 -31.86
N THR A 272 -17.35 -61.65 -31.64
CA THR A 272 -16.62 -61.47 -30.39
C THR A 272 -17.24 -60.34 -29.59
N LEU A 273 -17.79 -60.67 -28.41
CA LEU A 273 -18.32 -59.69 -27.47
C LEU A 273 -17.21 -58.72 -27.02
N GLU A 274 -17.51 -57.43 -27.05
CA GLU A 274 -16.64 -56.40 -26.47
C GLU A 274 -16.53 -56.61 -24.95
N ASN A 275 -15.30 -56.62 -24.42
CA ASN A 275 -15.05 -56.82 -22.99
C ASN A 275 -15.26 -55.50 -22.22
N LEU A 276 -16.48 -55.30 -21.73
CA LEU A 276 -16.88 -54.11 -20.99
C LEU A 276 -17.00 -54.38 -19.48
N PRO A 277 -16.69 -53.40 -18.62
CA PRO A 277 -16.82 -53.56 -17.18
C PRO A 277 -18.28 -53.76 -16.76
N SER A 278 -18.52 -54.65 -15.81
CA SER A 278 -19.85 -54.90 -15.27
C SER A 278 -20.29 -53.75 -14.37
N LEU A 279 -21.34 -53.05 -14.78
CA LEU A 279 -21.94 -51.97 -14.01
C LEU A 279 -23.07 -52.48 -13.12
N ARG A 280 -23.12 -51.99 -11.87
CA ARG A 280 -24.26 -52.23 -10.98
C ARG A 280 -25.43 -51.35 -11.42
N LYS A 281 -26.65 -51.91 -11.45
CA LYS A 281 -27.88 -51.17 -11.81
C LYS A 281 -28.07 -49.90 -10.97
N SER A 282 -27.73 -49.95 -9.69
CA SER A 282 -27.81 -48.79 -8.80
C SER A 282 -26.92 -47.62 -9.24
N ILE A 283 -25.76 -47.89 -9.85
CA ILE A 283 -24.84 -46.85 -10.34
C ILE A 283 -25.40 -46.20 -11.62
N VAL A 284 -26.02 -46.99 -12.49
CA VAL A 284 -26.69 -46.49 -13.70
C VAL A 284 -27.88 -45.62 -13.34
N GLU A 285 -28.75 -46.08 -12.42
CA GLU A 285 -29.90 -45.30 -11.94
C GLU A 285 -29.48 -44.00 -11.24
N GLN A 286 -28.43 -44.05 -10.42
CA GLN A 286 -27.86 -42.85 -9.81
C GLN A 286 -27.36 -41.86 -10.86
N SER A 287 -26.68 -42.34 -11.91
CA SER A 287 -26.16 -41.51 -13.00
C SER A 287 -27.31 -40.82 -13.76
N ILE A 288 -28.39 -41.55 -14.06
CA ILE A 288 -29.59 -40.99 -14.71
C ILE A 288 -30.23 -39.90 -13.83
N ASN A 289 -30.38 -40.15 -12.53
CA ASN A 289 -31.02 -39.21 -11.62
C ASN A 289 -30.18 -37.94 -11.42
N LYS A 290 -28.85 -38.06 -11.39
CA LYS A 290 -27.93 -36.93 -11.24
C LYS A 290 -27.96 -36.01 -12.47
N LEU A 291 -27.90 -36.56 -13.68
CA LEU A 291 -27.97 -35.79 -14.92
C LEU A 291 -29.36 -35.16 -15.17
N LYS A 292 -30.44 -35.82 -14.71
CA LYS A 292 -31.79 -35.21 -14.75
C LYS A 292 -31.95 -34.03 -13.80
N GLY A 293 -31.26 -34.07 -12.65
CA GLY A 293 -31.27 -32.99 -11.67
C GLY A 293 -30.41 -31.78 -12.08
N SER A 294 -29.27 -31.99 -12.75
CA SER A 294 -28.40 -30.87 -13.17
C SER A 294 -29.03 -29.99 -14.26
N HIS A 295 -29.92 -30.55 -15.10
CA HIS A 295 -30.66 -29.79 -16.12
C HIS A 295 -31.87 -29.00 -15.60
N THR A 296 -32.23 -29.10 -14.32
CA THR A 296 -33.33 -28.33 -13.71
C THR A 296 -32.90 -27.08 -12.96
N ASP A 297 -31.60 -26.90 -12.65
CA ASP A 297 -31.10 -25.80 -11.82
C ASP A 297 -30.38 -24.68 -12.61
N ILE A 298 -30.51 -24.64 -13.94
CA ILE A 298 -30.08 -23.51 -14.78
C ILE A 298 -31.31 -22.92 -15.49
N ARG A 299 -32.07 -22.08 -14.78
CA ARG A 299 -32.97 -21.07 -15.35
C ARG A 299 -33.06 -19.86 -14.43
#